data_AF-A0A534LJE3-F1
#
_entry.id   AF-A0A534LJE3-F1
#
_cell.length_a   1.000
_cell.length_b   1.000
_cell.length_c   1.000
_cell.angle_alpha   90.00
_cell.angle_beta   90.00
_cell.angle_gamma   90.00
#
_symmetry.space_group_name_H-M   'P 1'
#
loop_
_entity.id
_entity.type
_entity.pdbx_description
1 polymer ?
#
loop_
_entity_poly.entity_id
_entity_poly.type
_entity_poly.pdbx_seq_one_letter_code
_entity_poly.pdbx_strand_id
1 'polypeptide(L)'
;MAGSFRLSIAARHHAFWPRELHRGALLLGASAAIFWSSFAVGRWIVSTVEFGAIYVDLLLSWVAVLVHMAAWPNLWIGLRDLRGRQPRDDHPVIAWRSFVITLVMILAAVVILPIEYHSLSSTDAWIFVVYVTSFPYLGWTFVPILALHGVLFGRVAYYLESRSRRLVDAGAVVLFAVAAATTGVILQNPGATAFVRSWSVGEGLLPAAALCGYVLIASGITTPTTQVFPRVPSWTPRRVRW
;
A
#
# COMPACT_ATOMS: atom_id res chain seq x y z
N MET A 1 -9.84 8.18 -52.28
CA MET A 1 -8.44 7.78 -52.02
C MET A 1 -8.28 7.61 -50.52
N ALA A 2 -7.84 6.43 -50.10
CA ALA A 2 -7.88 5.94 -48.72
C ALA A 2 -6.86 6.64 -47.81
N GLY A 3 -7.21 6.70 -46.52
CA GLY A 3 -6.66 7.61 -45.53
C GLY A 3 -5.25 7.32 -45.03
N SER A 4 -4.55 8.39 -44.67
CA SER A 4 -3.35 8.34 -43.85
C SER A 4 -3.75 8.16 -42.38
N PHE A 5 -3.95 6.91 -41.96
CA PHE A 5 -3.99 6.58 -40.53
C PHE A 5 -2.64 6.96 -39.91
N ARG A 6 -2.64 8.00 -39.08
CA ARG A 6 -1.54 8.28 -38.15
C ARG A 6 -1.48 7.10 -37.19
N LEU A 7 -0.67 6.10 -37.50
CA LEU A 7 -0.30 5.03 -36.59
C LEU A 7 0.27 5.68 -35.32
N SER A 8 -0.51 5.60 -34.24
CA SER A 8 -0.18 6.17 -32.95
C SER A 8 1.18 5.64 -32.49
N ILE A 9 2.11 6.56 -32.22
CA ILE A 9 3.40 6.30 -31.57
C ILE A 9 3.21 5.56 -30.22
N ALA A 10 2.00 5.57 -29.66
CA ALA A 10 1.58 4.79 -28.49
C ALA A 10 1.86 3.27 -28.60
N ALA A 11 1.88 2.69 -29.81
CA ALA A 11 1.98 1.25 -30.01
C ALA A 11 3.39 0.66 -29.86
N ARG A 12 4.46 1.46 -29.72
CA ARG A 12 5.85 0.95 -29.78
C ARG A 12 6.59 0.77 -28.45
N HIS A 13 6.05 1.22 -27.32
CA HIS A 13 6.82 1.26 -26.05
C HIS A 13 6.09 0.67 -24.83
N HIS A 14 4.98 -0.04 -25.04
CA HIS A 14 4.14 -0.53 -23.95
C HIS A 14 4.30 -2.02 -23.71
N ALA A 15 4.18 -2.39 -22.43
CA ALA A 15 4.08 -3.74 -21.87
C ALA A 15 5.38 -4.55 -21.74
N PHE A 16 6.20 -4.12 -20.79
CA PHE A 16 6.71 -5.12 -19.86
C PHE A 16 6.55 -4.59 -18.44
N TRP A 17 5.44 -4.97 -17.79
CA TRP A 17 5.23 -4.68 -16.38
C TRP A 17 6.26 -5.46 -15.56
N PRO A 18 7.08 -4.82 -14.72
CA PRO A 18 8.01 -5.54 -13.86
C PRO A 18 7.22 -6.45 -12.92
N ARG A 19 7.61 -7.73 -12.83
CA ARG A 19 7.07 -8.69 -11.85
C ARG A 19 7.07 -8.13 -10.43
N GLU A 20 7.99 -7.22 -10.15
CA GLU A 20 8.11 -6.57 -8.84
C GLU A 20 6.98 -5.59 -8.54
N LEU A 21 6.46 -4.81 -9.50
CA LEU A 21 5.28 -3.96 -9.23
C LEU A 21 4.03 -4.80 -8.94
N HIS A 22 3.91 -5.94 -9.63
CA HIS A 22 2.84 -6.90 -9.39
C HIS A 22 2.94 -7.55 -8.00
N ARG A 23 4.13 -8.02 -7.62
CA ARG A 23 4.38 -8.57 -6.28
C ARG A 23 4.14 -7.54 -5.19
N GLY A 24 4.58 -6.29 -5.39
CA GLY A 24 4.34 -5.18 -4.47
C GLY A 24 2.84 -4.93 -4.25
N ALA A 25 2.06 -4.85 -5.34
CA ALA A 25 0.61 -4.67 -5.24
C ALA A 25 -0.09 -5.83 -4.54
N LEU A 26 0.30 -7.09 -4.83
CA LEU A 26 -0.25 -8.27 -4.17
C LEU A 26 0.09 -8.30 -2.67
N LEU A 27 1.32 -7.98 -2.29
CA LEU A 27 1.74 -7.94 -0.90
C LEU A 27 1.01 -6.84 -0.13
N LEU A 28 0.80 -5.66 -0.73
CA LEU A 28 -0.03 -4.61 -0.12
C LEU A 28 -1.49 -5.06 0.05
N GLY A 29 -2.07 -5.75 -0.93
CA GLY A 29 -3.42 -6.32 -0.81
C GLY A 29 -3.52 -7.41 0.25
N ALA A 30 -2.53 -8.31 0.31
CA ALA A 30 -2.46 -9.34 1.34
C ALA A 30 -2.29 -8.74 2.74
N SER A 31 -1.43 -7.73 2.87
CA SER A 31 -1.28 -6.95 4.10
C SER A 31 -2.62 -6.34 4.55
N ALA A 32 -3.33 -5.67 3.64
CA ALA A 32 -4.65 -5.12 3.94
C ALA A 32 -5.67 -6.20 4.33
N ALA A 33 -5.64 -7.37 3.71
CA ALA A 33 -6.55 -8.48 4.02
C ALA A 33 -6.28 -9.05 5.42
N ILE A 34 -5.02 -9.24 5.77
CA ILE A 34 -4.60 -9.72 7.09
C ILE A 34 -4.95 -8.67 8.15
N PHE A 35 -4.73 -7.39 7.85
CA PHE A 35 -5.09 -6.29 8.73
C PHE A 35 -6.61 -6.20 8.96
N TRP A 36 -7.44 -6.40 7.94
CA TRP A 36 -8.88 -6.43 8.16
C TRP A 36 -9.33 -7.67 8.93
N SER A 37 -8.72 -8.82 8.63
CA SER A 37 -9.01 -10.07 9.33
C SER A 37 -8.72 -9.96 10.82
N SER A 38 -7.75 -9.14 11.24
CA SER A 38 -7.50 -8.91 12.66
C SER A 38 -8.70 -8.30 13.39
N PHE A 39 -9.44 -7.37 12.77
CA PHE A 39 -10.67 -6.81 13.35
C PHE A 39 -11.80 -7.84 13.43
N ALA A 40 -11.86 -8.78 12.47
CA ALA A 40 -12.89 -9.80 12.42
C ALA A 40 -12.70 -10.91 13.47
N VAL A 41 -11.44 -11.24 13.81
CA VAL A 41 -11.11 -12.28 14.80
C VAL A 41 -11.47 -11.84 16.23
N GLY A 42 -11.53 -10.54 16.51
CA GLY A 42 -11.87 -10.02 17.83
C GLY A 42 -10.80 -10.32 18.90
N ARG A 43 -11.16 -10.22 20.19
CA ARG A 43 -10.24 -10.39 21.33
C ARG A 43 -9.97 -11.86 21.67
N TRP A 44 -9.60 -12.65 20.68
CA TRP A 44 -9.18 -14.03 20.92
C TRP A 44 -7.77 -14.04 21.52
N ILE A 45 -7.58 -14.87 22.56
CA ILE A 45 -6.33 -14.94 23.32
C ILE A 45 -5.70 -16.33 23.14
N VAL A 46 -4.42 -16.36 22.82
CA VAL A 46 -3.57 -17.55 22.88
C VAL A 46 -2.61 -17.39 24.04
N SER A 47 -2.71 -18.24 25.06
CA SER A 47 -1.79 -18.23 26.19
C SER A 47 -0.60 -19.14 25.91
N THR A 48 0.61 -18.62 26.07
CA THR A 48 1.83 -19.44 26.12
C THR A 48 2.41 -19.40 27.53
N VAL A 49 3.00 -20.51 27.97
CA VAL A 49 3.52 -20.68 29.34
C VAL A 49 4.63 -19.67 29.66
N GLU A 50 5.38 -19.23 28.64
CA GLU A 50 6.55 -18.35 28.80
C GLU A 50 6.25 -16.86 28.59
N PHE A 51 5.23 -16.50 27.79
CA PHE A 51 4.98 -15.10 27.39
C PHE A 51 3.62 -14.54 27.81
N GLY A 52 2.78 -15.33 28.49
CA GLY A 52 1.45 -14.90 28.94
C GLY A 52 0.40 -14.89 27.82
N ALA A 53 -0.66 -14.10 28.00
CA ALA A 53 -1.78 -13.98 27.06
C ALA A 53 -1.39 -13.11 25.84
N ILE A 54 -1.38 -13.72 24.65
CA ILE A 54 -1.16 -13.02 23.37
C ILE A 54 -2.51 -12.83 22.66
N TYR A 55 -2.80 -11.60 22.29
CA TYR A 55 -4.01 -11.24 21.54
C TYR A 55 -3.84 -11.54 20.04
N VAL A 56 -4.75 -12.32 19.46
CA VAL A 56 -4.63 -12.83 18.08
C VAL A 56 -4.86 -11.73 17.04
N ASP A 57 -5.80 -10.81 17.29
CA ASP A 57 -5.99 -9.59 16.49
C ASP A 57 -4.69 -8.77 16.42
N LEU A 58 -4.00 -8.67 17.53
CA LEU A 58 -2.73 -7.96 17.60
C LEU A 58 -1.63 -8.68 16.83
N LEU A 59 -1.54 -10.01 16.96
CA LEU A 59 -0.59 -10.83 16.19
C LEU A 59 -0.82 -10.69 14.68
N LEU A 60 -2.08 -10.80 14.23
CA LEU A 60 -2.44 -10.63 12.82
C LEU A 60 -2.09 -9.23 12.31
N SER A 61 -2.34 -8.20 13.11
CA SER A 61 -1.98 -6.83 12.76
C SER A 61 -0.47 -6.66 12.54
N TRP A 62 0.37 -7.35 13.32
CA TRP A 62 1.82 -7.36 13.10
C TRP A 62 2.24 -8.13 11.87
N VAL A 63 1.62 -9.29 11.61
CA VAL A 63 1.83 -10.02 10.35
C VAL A 63 1.49 -9.11 9.17
N ALA A 64 0.39 -8.35 9.25
CA ALA A 64 0.03 -7.39 8.21
C ALA A 64 1.11 -6.32 7.99
N VAL A 65 1.70 -5.77 9.06
CA VAL A 65 2.81 -4.80 8.98
C VAL A 65 4.06 -5.42 8.35
N LEU A 66 4.42 -6.65 8.72
CA LEU A 66 5.56 -7.36 8.12
C LEU A 66 5.35 -7.61 6.62
N VAL A 67 4.15 -8.06 6.22
CA VAL A 67 3.78 -8.25 4.82
C VAL A 67 3.77 -6.92 4.06
N HIS A 68 3.36 -5.83 4.72
CA HIS A 68 3.42 -4.48 4.17
C HIS A 68 4.85 -4.07 3.84
N MET A 69 5.78 -4.24 4.80
CA MET A 69 7.19 -3.91 4.61
C MET A 69 7.85 -4.79 3.54
N ALA A 70 7.44 -6.06 3.44
CA ALA A 70 7.89 -6.95 2.37
C ALA A 70 7.50 -6.49 0.96
N ALA A 71 6.49 -5.62 0.83
CA ALA A 71 6.12 -5.02 -0.46
C ALA A 71 7.15 -3.97 -0.93
N TRP A 72 7.88 -3.32 -0.02
CA TRP A 72 8.69 -2.15 -0.34
C TRP A 72 9.87 -2.43 -1.29
N PRO A 73 10.66 -3.51 -1.14
CA PRO A 73 11.74 -3.79 -2.08
C PRO A 73 11.20 -3.97 -3.51
N ASN A 74 10.04 -4.61 -3.64
CA ASN A 74 9.40 -4.86 -4.92
C ASN A 74 8.87 -3.56 -5.56
N LEU A 75 8.26 -2.68 -4.76
CA LEU A 75 7.83 -1.36 -5.21
C LEU A 75 9.02 -0.45 -5.58
N TRP A 76 10.09 -0.49 -4.79
CA TRP A 76 11.31 0.26 -5.05
C TRP A 76 11.95 -0.14 -6.38
N ILE A 77 12.17 -1.43 -6.61
CA ILE A 77 12.77 -1.93 -7.85
C ILE A 77 11.83 -1.62 -9.03
N GLY A 78 10.54 -1.91 -8.86
CA GLY A 78 9.53 -1.76 -9.89
C GLY A 78 9.34 -0.31 -10.36
N LEU A 79 9.21 0.63 -9.44
CA LEU A 79 9.05 2.04 -9.77
C LEU A 79 10.34 2.69 -10.28
N ARG A 80 11.50 2.26 -9.78
CA ARG A 80 12.81 2.73 -10.29
C ARG A 80 13.00 2.32 -11.74
N ASP A 81 12.68 1.07 -12.08
CA ASP A 81 12.72 0.56 -13.45
C ASP A 81 11.72 1.30 -14.35
N LEU A 82 10.47 1.50 -13.89
CA LEU A 82 9.46 2.28 -14.61
C LEU A 82 9.94 3.70 -14.94
N ARG A 83 10.53 4.38 -13.96
CA ARG A 83 11.11 5.72 -14.13
C ARG A 83 12.29 5.72 -15.10
N GLY A 84 13.14 4.69 -15.07
CA GLY A 84 14.28 4.56 -15.97
C GLY A 84 13.86 4.36 -17.44
N ARG A 85 12.75 3.64 -17.68
CA ARG A 85 12.22 3.38 -19.02
C ARG A 85 11.45 4.55 -19.62
N GLN A 86 10.87 5.42 -18.80
CA GLN A 86 10.05 6.56 -19.23
C GLN A 86 10.60 7.90 -18.70
N PRO A 87 11.80 8.34 -19.11
CA PRO A 87 12.46 9.52 -18.54
C PRO A 87 11.80 10.85 -18.90
N ARG A 88 10.89 10.89 -19.88
CA ARG A 88 10.19 12.10 -20.34
C ARG A 88 8.76 12.22 -19.81
N ASP A 89 8.32 11.27 -19.00
CA ASP A 89 6.97 11.24 -18.44
C ASP A 89 7.01 11.58 -16.95
N ASP A 90 6.05 12.40 -16.49
CA ASP A 90 5.95 12.82 -15.09
C ASP A 90 5.25 11.77 -14.23
N HIS A 91 4.42 10.90 -14.82
CA HIS A 91 3.66 9.89 -14.06
C HIS A 91 4.53 8.96 -13.19
N PRO A 92 5.66 8.39 -13.67
CA PRO A 92 6.53 7.54 -12.86
C PRO A 92 7.24 8.33 -11.75
N VAL A 93 7.54 9.61 -12.01
CA VAL A 93 8.19 10.49 -11.02
C VAL A 93 7.23 10.78 -9.87
N ILE A 94 5.96 11.05 -10.18
CA ILE A 94 4.92 11.27 -9.17
C ILE A 94 4.69 9.97 -8.37
N ALA A 95 4.59 8.82 -9.04
CA ALA A 95 4.43 7.51 -8.37
C ALA A 95 5.60 7.20 -7.43
N TRP A 96 6.83 7.48 -7.87
CA TRP A 96 8.04 7.36 -7.05
C TRP A 96 8.01 8.28 -5.83
N ARG A 97 7.65 9.55 -6.03
CA ARG A 97 7.55 10.52 -4.93
C ARG A 97 6.51 10.10 -3.92
N SER A 98 5.33 9.65 -4.35
CA SER A 98 4.31 9.14 -3.43
C SER A 98 4.81 7.94 -2.62
N PHE A 99 5.57 7.03 -3.24
CA PHE A 99 6.18 5.91 -2.52
C PHE A 99 7.19 6.39 -1.47
N VAL A 100 8.10 7.29 -1.83
CA VAL A 100 9.12 7.82 -0.90
C VAL A 100 8.46 8.58 0.26
N ILE A 101 7.44 9.41 -0.01
CA ILE A 101 6.70 10.10 1.04
C ILE A 101 6.01 9.09 1.96
N THR A 102 5.46 8.00 1.43
CA THR A 102 4.88 6.92 2.23
C THR A 102 5.91 6.30 3.17
N LEU A 103 7.13 6.00 2.68
CA LEU A 103 8.21 5.48 3.52
C LEU A 103 8.62 6.47 4.62
N VAL A 104 8.74 7.77 4.29
CA VAL A 104 9.03 8.82 5.27
C VAL A 104 7.95 8.90 6.34
N MET A 105 6.68 8.82 5.95
CA MET A 105 5.56 8.81 6.88
C MET A 105 5.60 7.63 7.84
N ILE A 106 5.89 6.44 7.33
CA ILE A 106 6.00 5.23 8.18
C ILE A 106 7.20 5.33 9.10
N LEU A 107 8.35 5.81 8.62
CA LEU A 107 9.53 6.02 9.46
C LEU A 107 9.26 7.07 10.55
N ALA A 108 8.62 8.18 10.19
CA ALA A 108 8.21 9.20 11.14
C ALA A 108 7.27 8.61 12.21
N ALA A 109 6.30 7.77 11.80
CA ALA A 109 5.44 7.07 12.75
C ALA A 109 6.28 6.22 13.72
N VAL A 110 7.17 5.36 13.20
CA VAL A 110 8.01 4.47 14.00
C VAL A 110 8.93 5.23 14.96
N VAL A 111 9.38 6.44 14.62
CA VAL A 111 10.22 7.28 15.49
C VAL A 111 9.42 8.07 16.52
N ILE A 112 8.24 8.60 16.14
CA ILE A 112 7.43 9.44 17.02
C ILE A 112 6.77 8.60 18.13
N LEU A 113 6.32 7.37 17.83
CA LEU A 113 5.58 6.56 18.80
C LEU A 113 6.38 6.21 20.05
N PRO A 114 7.67 5.80 19.97
CA PRO A 114 8.51 5.59 21.15
C PRO A 114 8.75 6.88 21.95
N ILE A 115 8.83 8.04 21.28
CA ILE A 115 9.09 9.34 21.91
C ILE A 115 7.85 9.82 22.69
N GLU A 116 6.67 9.74 22.09
CA GLU A 116 5.40 10.05 22.77
C GLU A 116 5.18 9.11 23.97
N TYR A 117 5.55 7.84 23.83
CA TYR A 117 5.47 6.86 24.90
C TYR A 117 6.45 7.13 26.05
N HIS A 118 7.72 7.46 25.75
CA HIS A 118 8.72 7.78 26.77
C HIS A 118 8.30 9.01 27.60
N SER A 119 7.56 9.95 27.00
CA SER A 119 7.00 11.10 27.70
C SER A 119 5.82 10.77 28.63
N LEU A 120 5.21 9.59 28.52
CA LEU A 120 3.98 9.20 29.24
C LEU A 120 4.19 8.09 30.28
N SER A 121 5.29 7.33 30.20
CA SER A 121 5.51 6.11 30.99
C SER A 121 6.70 6.23 31.96
N SER A 122 6.41 6.48 33.24
CA SER A 122 7.31 6.19 34.37
C SER A 122 6.89 4.86 35.00
N THR A 123 7.23 3.70 34.41
CA THR A 123 7.31 2.39 35.10
C THR A 123 7.78 1.24 34.20
N ASP A 124 8.40 0.23 34.83
CA ASP A 124 9.14 -0.91 34.27
C ASP A 124 8.32 -1.99 33.54
N ALA A 125 7.49 -1.62 32.57
CA ALA A 125 6.80 -2.58 31.68
C ALA A 125 6.98 -2.19 30.20
N TRP A 126 8.23 -2.20 29.75
CA TRP A 126 8.70 -1.47 28.56
C TRP A 126 8.24 -2.02 27.20
N ILE A 127 7.80 -3.28 27.10
CA ILE A 127 7.55 -3.92 25.79
C ILE A 127 6.07 -4.15 25.52
N PHE A 128 5.26 -4.43 26.55
CA PHE A 128 3.85 -4.78 26.39
C PHE A 128 2.92 -3.54 26.42
N VAL A 129 3.34 -2.46 27.07
CA VAL A 129 2.52 -1.24 27.23
C VAL A 129 2.72 -0.27 26.05
N VAL A 130 3.94 -0.14 25.50
CA VAL A 130 4.21 0.51 24.18
C VAL A 130 3.26 -0.03 23.10
N TYR A 131 2.93 -1.31 23.20
CA TYR A 131 2.28 -2.12 22.19
C TYR A 131 0.76 -1.90 22.09
N VAL A 132 0.09 -1.59 23.20
CA VAL A 132 -1.37 -1.36 23.26
C VAL A 132 -1.73 0.11 23.08
N THR A 133 -0.86 1.03 23.53
CA THR A 133 -1.15 2.48 23.53
C THR A 133 -0.71 3.21 22.26
N SER A 134 0.22 2.65 21.47
CA SER A 134 0.76 3.30 20.26
C SER A 134 -0.09 3.06 19.00
N PHE A 135 -0.87 1.98 18.98
CA PHE A 135 -1.72 1.61 17.85
C PHE A 135 -2.77 2.67 17.45
N PRO A 136 -3.44 3.36 18.39
CA PRO A 136 -4.35 4.47 18.08
C PRO A 136 -3.68 5.64 17.35
N TYR A 137 -2.39 5.89 17.63
CA TYR A 137 -1.61 6.99 17.04
C TYR A 137 -1.03 6.61 15.67
N LEU A 138 -0.63 5.34 15.47
CA LEU A 138 -0.29 4.80 14.14
C LEU A 138 -1.43 4.95 13.13
N GLY A 139 -2.66 4.79 13.61
CA GLY A 139 -3.90 4.97 12.85
C GLY A 139 -3.90 6.22 11.97
N TRP A 140 -3.47 7.35 12.53
CA TRP A 140 -3.43 8.63 11.82
C TRP A 140 -2.54 8.64 10.59
N THR A 141 -1.47 7.85 10.60
CA THR A 141 -0.57 7.75 9.45
C THR A 141 -1.16 6.92 8.32
N PHE A 142 -2.11 6.02 8.59
CA PHE A 142 -2.78 5.23 7.55
C PHE A 142 -3.59 6.08 6.58
N VAL A 143 -4.21 7.18 7.04
CA VAL A 143 -5.05 8.04 6.20
C VAL A 143 -4.26 8.63 5.02
N PRO A 144 -3.15 9.35 5.23
CA PRO A 144 -2.32 9.84 4.11
C PRO A 144 -1.63 8.69 3.36
N ILE A 145 -1.29 7.57 4.01
CA ILE A 145 -0.73 6.39 3.31
C ILE A 145 -1.72 5.83 2.28
N LEU A 146 -3.01 5.72 2.61
CA LEU A 146 -4.05 5.28 1.67
C LEU A 146 -4.14 6.21 0.45
N ALA A 147 -4.13 7.51 0.69
CA ALA A 147 -4.14 8.51 -0.39
C ALA A 147 -2.87 8.41 -1.25
N LEU A 148 -1.69 8.26 -0.64
CA LEU A 148 -0.42 8.12 -1.37
C LEU A 148 -0.36 6.83 -2.18
N HIS A 149 -0.91 5.71 -1.70
CA HIS A 149 -1.06 4.50 -2.49
C HIS A 149 -2.06 4.69 -3.65
N GLY A 150 -3.16 5.42 -3.43
CA GLY A 150 -4.08 5.82 -4.50
C GLY A 150 -3.36 6.62 -5.59
N VAL A 151 -2.55 7.62 -5.23
CA VAL A 151 -1.70 8.37 -6.19
C VAL A 151 -0.74 7.44 -6.91
N LEU A 152 0.00 6.63 -6.17
CA LEU A 152 1.03 5.73 -6.70
C LEU A 152 0.45 4.82 -7.77
N PHE A 153 -0.62 4.11 -7.43
CA PHE A 153 -1.23 3.13 -8.32
C PHE A 153 -2.04 3.79 -9.44
N GLY A 154 -2.70 4.91 -9.20
CA GLY A 154 -3.39 5.67 -10.26
C GLY A 154 -2.42 6.24 -11.30
N ARG A 155 -1.21 6.66 -10.91
CA ARG A 155 -0.17 7.09 -11.85
C ARG A 155 0.43 5.92 -12.62
N VAL A 156 0.61 4.80 -11.93
CA VAL A 156 1.00 3.52 -12.52
C VAL A 156 -0.02 3.01 -13.55
N ALA A 157 -1.32 3.26 -13.35
CA ALA A 157 -2.40 2.78 -14.19
C ALA A 157 -2.36 3.29 -15.65
N TYR A 158 -1.68 4.42 -15.90
CA TYR A 158 -1.51 4.97 -17.25
C TYR A 158 -0.77 4.05 -18.20
N TYR A 159 0.01 3.10 -17.68
CA TYR A 159 0.78 2.13 -18.46
C TYR A 159 0.07 0.79 -18.65
N LEU A 160 -1.16 0.66 -18.16
CA LEU A 160 -1.97 -0.56 -18.23
C LEU A 160 -2.94 -0.51 -19.42
N GLU A 161 -3.35 -1.70 -19.89
CA GLU A 161 -4.43 -1.83 -20.87
C GLU A 161 -5.74 -1.23 -20.31
N SER A 162 -6.64 -0.78 -21.19
CA SER A 162 -7.85 -0.01 -20.80
C SER A 162 -8.75 -0.69 -19.75
N ARG A 163 -8.84 -2.02 -19.73
CA ARG A 163 -9.61 -2.77 -18.71
C ARG A 163 -8.89 -2.81 -17.37
N SER A 164 -7.61 -3.16 -17.38
CA SER A 164 -6.74 -3.20 -16.20
C SER A 164 -6.61 -1.81 -15.57
N ARG A 165 -6.39 -0.78 -16.39
CA ARG A 165 -6.38 0.63 -15.99
C ARG A 165 -7.64 1.04 -15.23
N ARG A 166 -8.83 0.71 -15.76
CA ARG A 166 -10.11 1.03 -15.09
C ARG A 166 -10.22 0.39 -13.71
N LEU A 167 -9.74 -0.84 -13.54
CA LEU A 167 -9.73 -1.50 -12.22
C LEU A 167 -8.80 -0.81 -11.23
N VAL A 168 -7.59 -0.45 -11.69
CA VAL A 168 -6.61 0.25 -10.83
C VAL A 168 -7.07 1.68 -10.51
N ASP A 169 -7.62 2.41 -11.49
CA ASP A 169 -8.19 3.75 -11.28
C ASP A 169 -9.36 3.69 -10.29
N ALA A 170 -10.26 2.70 -10.42
CA ALA A 170 -11.36 2.49 -9.48
C ALA A 170 -10.82 2.19 -8.06
N GLY A 171 -9.86 1.29 -7.94
CA GLY A 171 -9.26 0.98 -6.63
C GLY A 171 -8.55 2.18 -6.01
N ALA A 172 -7.84 2.99 -6.80
CA ALA A 172 -7.23 4.24 -6.34
C ALA A 172 -8.28 5.23 -5.84
N VAL A 173 -9.40 5.40 -6.56
CA VAL A 173 -10.52 6.24 -6.13
C VAL A 173 -11.11 5.74 -4.81
N VAL A 174 -11.27 4.41 -4.64
CA VAL A 174 -11.74 3.84 -3.37
C VAL A 174 -10.77 4.16 -2.24
N LEU A 175 -9.46 3.99 -2.42
CA LEU A 175 -8.47 4.33 -1.38
C LEU A 175 -8.53 5.83 -1.01
N PHE A 176 -8.69 6.71 -1.99
CA PHE A 176 -8.88 8.15 -1.75
C PHE A 176 -10.18 8.45 -1.00
N ALA A 177 -11.28 7.81 -1.39
CA ALA A 177 -12.58 7.99 -0.74
C ALA A 177 -12.53 7.52 0.71
N VAL A 178 -11.87 6.39 0.99
CA VAL A 178 -11.68 5.90 2.37
C VAL A 178 -10.83 6.86 3.19
N ALA A 179 -9.74 7.39 2.61
CA ALA A 179 -8.92 8.40 3.28
C ALA A 179 -9.76 9.65 3.63
N ALA A 180 -10.50 10.19 2.66
CA ALA A 180 -11.35 11.36 2.85
C ALA A 180 -12.48 11.13 3.87
N ALA A 181 -13.15 9.98 3.80
CA ALA A 181 -14.20 9.60 4.75
C ALA A 181 -13.64 9.46 6.17
N THR A 182 -12.47 8.83 6.31
CA THR A 182 -11.78 8.72 7.60
C THR A 182 -11.46 10.10 8.17
N THR A 183 -10.92 11.01 7.35
CA THR A 183 -10.67 12.40 7.76
C THR A 183 -11.96 13.10 8.20
N GLY A 184 -13.04 12.97 7.45
CA GLY A 184 -14.33 13.58 7.78
C GLY A 184 -14.88 13.11 9.14
N VAL A 185 -14.89 11.80 9.39
CA VAL A 185 -15.37 11.23 10.66
C VAL A 185 -14.50 11.69 11.84
N ILE A 186 -13.19 11.73 11.64
CA ILE A 186 -12.23 12.19 12.64
C ILE A 186 -12.43 13.68 12.96
N LEU A 187 -12.62 14.53 11.96
CA LEU A 187 -12.85 15.97 12.16
C LEU A 187 -14.18 16.25 12.88
N GLN A 188 -15.18 15.40 12.70
CA GLN A 188 -16.46 15.50 13.40
C GLN A 188 -16.35 15.12 14.88
N ASN A 189 -15.47 14.18 15.23
CA ASN A 189 -15.28 13.69 16.60
C ASN A 189 -13.79 13.63 16.95
N PRO A 190 -13.12 14.80 17.11
CA PRO A 190 -11.68 14.85 17.33
C PRO A 190 -11.34 14.24 18.70
N GLY A 191 -10.24 13.48 18.74
CA GLY A 191 -9.73 12.87 19.96
C GLY A 191 -8.64 11.83 19.68
N ALA A 192 -7.90 11.45 20.72
CA ALA A 192 -6.79 10.49 20.60
C ALA A 192 -7.21 9.13 20.02
N THR A 193 -8.46 8.71 20.27
CA THR A 193 -9.03 7.45 19.76
C THR A 193 -9.93 7.63 18.54
N ALA A 194 -9.99 8.83 17.96
CA ALA A 194 -10.88 9.15 16.85
C ALA A 194 -10.66 8.24 15.64
N PHE A 195 -9.41 7.88 15.34
CA PHE A 195 -9.11 6.92 14.27
C PHE A 195 -9.72 5.54 14.55
N VAL A 196 -9.42 4.95 15.72
CA VAL A 196 -9.94 3.64 16.12
C VAL A 196 -11.46 3.65 16.10
N ARG A 197 -12.08 4.71 16.61
CA ARG A 197 -13.52 4.92 16.53
C ARG A 197 -14.00 5.02 15.09
N SER A 198 -13.37 5.80 14.22
CA SER A 198 -13.81 5.92 12.83
C SER A 198 -13.76 4.58 12.08
N TRP A 199 -12.77 3.75 12.36
CA TRP A 199 -12.62 2.43 11.76
C TRP A 199 -13.50 1.35 12.44
N SER A 200 -13.98 1.60 13.66
CA SER A 200 -14.94 0.73 14.38
C SER A 200 -16.41 1.13 14.20
N VAL A 201 -16.73 2.43 14.06
CA VAL A 201 -18.10 3.01 14.00
C VAL A 201 -18.83 2.59 12.73
N GLY A 202 -18.10 2.26 11.67
CA GLY A 202 -18.68 1.69 10.45
C GLY A 202 -18.86 0.17 10.49
N GLU A 203 -18.80 -0.50 11.64
CA GLU A 203 -18.78 -1.98 11.75
C GLU A 203 -17.73 -2.66 10.86
N GLY A 204 -16.62 -1.96 10.57
CA GLY A 204 -15.58 -2.43 9.66
C GLY A 204 -15.76 -2.05 8.18
N LEU A 205 -16.70 -1.18 7.83
CA LEU A 205 -16.96 -0.77 6.43
C LEU A 205 -15.79 0.03 5.81
N LEU A 206 -15.13 0.92 6.56
CA LEU A 206 -13.93 1.63 6.09
C LEU A 206 -12.74 0.69 5.82
N PRO A 207 -12.36 -0.22 6.74
CA PRO A 207 -11.32 -1.21 6.44
C PRO A 207 -11.73 -2.18 5.30
N ALA A 208 -13.00 -2.58 5.21
CA ALA A 208 -13.50 -3.40 4.11
C ALA A 208 -13.36 -2.69 2.76
N ALA A 209 -13.72 -1.40 2.71
CA ALA A 209 -13.58 -0.58 1.52
C ALA A 209 -12.09 -0.37 1.16
N ALA A 210 -11.21 -0.14 2.13
CA ALA A 210 -9.77 -0.06 1.90
C ALA A 210 -9.24 -1.36 1.28
N LEU A 211 -9.63 -2.52 1.83
CA LEU A 211 -9.29 -3.81 1.25
C LEU A 211 -9.82 -3.93 -0.19
N CYS A 212 -11.08 -3.57 -0.42
CA CYS A 212 -11.67 -3.60 -1.75
C CYS A 212 -10.85 -2.77 -2.74
N GLY A 213 -10.41 -1.57 -2.34
CA GLY A 213 -9.51 -0.73 -3.12
C GLY A 213 -8.19 -1.43 -3.48
N TYR A 214 -7.52 -2.05 -2.51
CA TYR A 214 -6.30 -2.82 -2.76
C TYR A 214 -6.55 -4.07 -3.62
N VAL A 215 -7.67 -4.77 -3.45
CA VAL A 215 -8.05 -5.93 -4.27
C VAL A 215 -8.29 -5.51 -5.73
N LEU A 216 -8.96 -4.38 -5.96
CA LEU A 216 -9.16 -3.82 -7.30
C LEU A 216 -7.82 -3.45 -7.96
N ILE A 217 -6.93 -2.79 -7.22
CA ILE A 217 -5.57 -2.46 -7.69
C ILE A 217 -4.80 -3.74 -8.03
N ALA A 218 -4.75 -4.70 -7.11
CA ALA A 218 -4.07 -5.96 -7.32
C ALA A 218 -4.65 -6.70 -8.53
N SER A 219 -5.97 -6.82 -8.63
CA SER A 219 -6.67 -7.48 -9.74
C SER A 219 -6.40 -6.80 -11.08
N GLY A 220 -6.40 -5.46 -11.11
CA GLY A 220 -6.04 -4.70 -12.29
C GLY A 220 -4.59 -4.98 -12.71
N ILE A 221 -3.65 -5.00 -11.77
CA ILE A 221 -2.23 -5.25 -12.04
C ILE A 221 -1.95 -6.73 -12.37
N THR A 222 -2.82 -7.65 -11.96
CA THR A 222 -2.66 -9.09 -12.20
C THR A 222 -3.40 -9.59 -13.44
N THR A 223 -4.31 -8.80 -14.01
CA THR A 223 -5.08 -9.24 -15.18
C THR A 223 -4.14 -9.49 -16.35
N PRO A 224 -4.15 -10.69 -16.97
CA PRO A 224 -3.24 -11.00 -18.06
C PRO A 224 -3.48 -10.08 -19.25
N THR A 225 -2.43 -9.37 -19.65
CA THR A 225 -2.39 -8.61 -20.90
C THR A 225 -2.44 -9.59 -22.07
N THR A 226 -3.40 -9.40 -22.97
CA THR A 226 -3.60 -10.30 -24.14
C THR A 226 -2.54 -10.11 -25.22
N GLN A 227 -1.69 -9.09 -25.09
CA GLN A 227 -0.62 -8.82 -26.04
C GLN A 227 0.68 -9.54 -25.64
N VAL A 228 1.06 -10.55 -26.43
CA VAL A 228 2.39 -11.17 -26.41
C VAL A 228 3.40 -10.15 -26.92
N PHE A 229 4.22 -9.59 -26.03
CA PHE A 229 5.30 -8.69 -26.41
C PHE A 229 6.65 -9.42 -26.50
N PRO A 230 7.51 -9.05 -27.48
CA PRO A 230 8.85 -9.61 -27.60
C PRO A 230 9.69 -9.21 -26.37
N ARG A 231 10.40 -10.20 -25.80
CA ARG A 231 11.32 -10.00 -24.66
C ARG A 231 12.36 -8.92 -25.01
N VAL A 232 12.26 -7.76 -24.37
CA VAL A 232 13.38 -6.80 -24.35
C VAL A 232 14.47 -7.38 -23.43
N PRO A 233 15.75 -7.38 -23.83
CA PRO A 233 16.82 -7.97 -23.02
C PRO A 233 16.88 -7.29 -21.65
N SER A 234 16.93 -8.10 -20.60
CA SER A 234 17.23 -7.65 -19.24
C SER A 234 18.53 -6.86 -19.24
N TRP A 235 18.57 -5.78 -18.45
CA TRP A 235 19.74 -4.91 -18.22
C TRP A 235 20.85 -5.60 -17.41
N THR A 236 21.04 -6.90 -17.63
CA THR A 236 22.23 -7.63 -17.18
C THR A 236 23.34 -7.33 -18.18
N PRO A 237 24.42 -6.63 -17.79
CA PRO A 237 25.56 -6.47 -18.67
C PRO A 237 26.08 -7.87 -19.00
N ARG A 238 25.94 -8.27 -20.27
CA ARG A 238 26.58 -9.45 -20.81
C ARG A 238 28.08 -9.20 -20.62
N ARG A 239 28.72 -9.90 -19.66
CA ARG A 239 30.18 -9.89 -19.58
C ARG A 239 30.68 -10.41 -20.91
N VAL A 240 31.26 -9.54 -21.71
CA VAL A 240 32.02 -9.91 -22.89
C VAL A 240 33.22 -10.69 -22.35
N ARG A 241 33.22 -12.01 -22.53
CA ARG A 241 34.45 -12.78 -22.40
C ARG A 241 35.26 -12.44 -23.64
N TRP A 242 36.34 -11.69 -23.43
CA TRP A 242 37.45 -11.65 -24.37
C TRP A 242 38.12 -13.01 -24.39
#